data_AF-H7C5E9-F1
#
_entry.id   AF-H7C5E9-F1
#
_cell.length_a   1.000
_cell.length_b   1.000
_cell.length_c   1.000
_cell.angle_alpha   90.00
_cell.angle_beta   90.00
_cell.angle_gamma   90.00
#
_symmetry.space_group_name_H-M   'P 1'
#
loop_
_entity.id
_entity.type
_entity.pdbx_description
1 polymer ?
#
loop_
_entity_poly.entity_id
_entity_poly.type
_entity_poly.pdbx_seq_one_letter_code
_entity_poly.pdbx_strand_id
1 'polypeptide(L)'
;MGEGTAGPGPRSLETRDQRTPGGPVWGGRRTEPRLTRSCRGAFRSPRPLPKSGQADGTSEESLHLDIQKLKEKRDMLDKEISQFVSEGYSVDELEDHITQLHEYNDIKDVGQMLMGKLAVIRGVTTKELYPEFGLDMND
;
A
#
# COMPACT_ATOMS: atom_id res chain seq x y z
N MET A 1 -13.28 -66.55 -31.04
CA MET A 1 -13.86 -66.38 -29.68
C MET A 1 -13.02 -65.33 -28.98
N GLY A 2 -13.48 -64.18 -28.52
CA GLY A 2 -14.78 -63.49 -28.55
C GLY A 2 -14.52 -62.06 -28.05
N GLU A 3 -15.22 -61.09 -28.67
CA GLU A 3 -15.83 -59.87 -28.11
C GLU A 3 -15.03 -59.03 -27.08
N GLY A 4 -14.82 -57.72 -27.23
CA GLY A 4 -15.73 -56.68 -27.68
C GLY A 4 -16.18 -55.82 -26.49
N THR A 5 -16.25 -54.50 -26.72
CA THR A 5 -16.93 -53.43 -25.93
C THR A 5 -16.10 -52.55 -24.97
N ALA A 6 -16.58 -51.31 -24.86
CA ALA A 6 -15.83 -50.08 -24.74
C ALA A 6 -16.35 -49.17 -23.62
N GLY A 7 -15.44 -48.41 -23.02
CA GLY A 7 -15.64 -47.09 -22.38
C GLY A 7 -16.22 -47.05 -20.96
N PRO A 8 -16.19 -45.89 -20.25
CA PRO A 8 -15.64 -44.57 -20.62
C PRO A 8 -14.65 -43.96 -19.58
N GLY A 9 -13.86 -42.95 -20.01
CA GLY A 9 -13.04 -42.07 -19.14
C GLY A 9 -13.89 -41.14 -18.25
N PRO A 10 -13.31 -40.19 -17.47
CA PRO A 10 -12.63 -38.99 -18.02
C PRO A 10 -11.47 -38.46 -17.12
N ARG A 11 -10.72 -37.36 -17.32
CA ARG A 11 -10.46 -36.37 -18.37
C ARG A 11 -9.23 -35.61 -17.87
N SER A 12 -8.12 -35.64 -18.60
CA SER A 12 -7.11 -34.58 -18.52
C SER A 12 -7.65 -33.36 -19.25
N LEU A 13 -7.58 -32.18 -18.64
CA LEU A 13 -7.90 -30.92 -19.30
C LEU A 13 -6.68 -30.01 -19.22
N GLU A 14 -5.99 -29.95 -20.36
CA GLU A 14 -5.06 -28.91 -20.77
C GLU A 14 -5.74 -27.54 -20.73
N THR A 15 -5.02 -26.52 -20.28
CA THR A 15 -5.40 -25.12 -20.37
C THR A 15 -4.79 -24.51 -21.62
N ARG A 16 -5.64 -24.06 -22.56
CA ARG A 16 -5.23 -23.27 -23.72
C ARG A 16 -6.17 -22.07 -23.95
N ASP A 17 -5.52 -20.91 -24.09
CA ASP A 17 -5.85 -19.67 -24.80
C ASP A 17 -7.27 -19.07 -24.82
N GLN A 18 -7.30 -17.80 -24.38
CA GLN A 18 -7.63 -16.58 -25.13
C GLN A 18 -8.75 -16.56 -26.20
N ARG A 19 -9.53 -15.46 -26.11
CA ARG A 19 -10.46 -14.81 -27.06
C ARG A 19 -11.95 -15.17 -26.95
N THR A 20 -12.69 -14.23 -26.38
CA THR A 20 -14.12 -14.02 -26.58
C THR A 20 -14.38 -13.03 -27.74
N PRO A 21 -15.32 -13.30 -28.66
CA PRO A 21 -15.83 -12.35 -29.63
C PRO A 21 -17.28 -11.91 -29.32
N GLY A 22 -17.65 -10.68 -29.72
CA GLY A 22 -19.02 -10.33 -30.08
C GLY A 22 -19.80 -9.43 -29.13
N GLY A 23 -19.71 -8.11 -29.35
CA GLY A 23 -20.72 -7.12 -28.91
C GLY A 23 -21.45 -6.54 -30.14
N PRO A 24 -22.75 -6.19 -30.06
CA PRO A 24 -23.57 -5.90 -31.23
C PRO A 24 -23.33 -4.52 -31.84
N VAL A 25 -23.31 -4.52 -33.18
CA VAL A 25 -23.28 -3.36 -34.09
C VAL A 25 -24.65 -2.66 -34.09
N TRP A 26 -24.65 -1.35 -33.85
CA TRP A 26 -25.82 -0.50 -34.07
C TRP A 26 -25.57 0.52 -35.18
N GLY A 27 -26.29 0.27 -36.27
CA GLY A 27 -26.79 1.16 -37.33
C GLY A 27 -26.35 2.63 -37.35
N GLY A 28 -25.74 2.99 -38.48
CA GLY A 28 -25.43 4.37 -38.82
C GLY A 28 -26.66 5.25 -39.07
N ARG A 29 -26.45 6.55 -38.88
CA ARG A 29 -27.11 7.59 -39.66
C ARG A 29 -26.05 8.54 -40.18
N ARG A 30 -26.01 8.71 -41.51
CA ARG A 30 -25.30 9.78 -42.21
C ARG A 30 -25.84 11.12 -41.75
N THR A 31 -24.97 12.11 -41.65
CA THR A 31 -25.36 13.51 -41.87
C THR A 31 -24.23 14.19 -42.64
N GLU A 32 -24.59 14.72 -43.80
CA GLU A 32 -23.71 15.44 -44.72
C GLU A 32 -23.16 16.74 -44.11
N PRO A 33 -22.00 17.22 -44.58
CA PRO A 33 -21.29 18.37 -44.00
C PRO A 33 -21.82 19.67 -44.59
N ARG A 34 -22.15 20.68 -43.77
CA ARG A 34 -22.18 22.06 -44.28
C ARG A 34 -21.99 23.17 -43.23
N LEU A 35 -21.13 24.09 -43.68
CA LEU A 35 -20.92 25.47 -43.27
C LEU A 35 -20.19 25.73 -41.95
N THR A 36 -18.88 25.87 -42.13
CA THR A 36 -17.99 26.79 -41.42
C THR A 36 -18.71 28.01 -40.82
N ARG A 37 -18.74 28.10 -39.50
CA ARG A 37 -18.80 29.38 -38.81
C ARG A 37 -17.54 29.51 -37.98
N SER A 38 -16.59 30.27 -38.53
CA SER A 38 -15.41 30.73 -37.81
C SER A 38 -15.82 31.63 -36.67
N CYS A 39 -16.05 31.04 -35.49
CA CYS A 39 -16.15 31.78 -34.24
C CYS A 39 -14.73 31.97 -33.70
N ARG A 40 -13.96 32.91 -34.27
CA ARG A 40 -12.79 33.48 -33.57
C ARG A 40 -13.31 34.42 -32.48
N GLY A 41 -13.87 33.84 -31.43
CA GLY A 41 -14.09 34.52 -30.16
C GLY A 41 -13.18 33.84 -29.15
N ALA A 42 -12.14 34.53 -28.67
CA ALA A 42 -11.40 34.03 -27.52
C ALA A 42 -12.39 33.88 -26.36
N PHE A 43 -12.50 32.68 -25.78
CA PHE A 43 -13.28 32.45 -24.58
C PHE A 43 -12.72 33.34 -23.46
N ARG A 44 -13.40 34.45 -23.18
CA ARG A 44 -13.12 35.32 -22.05
C ARG A 44 -13.79 34.70 -20.83
N SER A 45 -13.06 33.84 -20.15
CA SER A 45 -13.46 33.35 -18.82
C SER A 45 -13.77 34.58 -17.93
N PRO A 46 -14.83 34.55 -17.10
CA PRO A 46 -15.06 35.54 -16.05
C PRO A 46 -13.98 35.45 -14.96
N ARG A 47 -12.72 35.74 -15.33
CA ARG A 47 -11.66 35.98 -14.36
C ARG A 47 -11.70 37.47 -14.06
N PRO A 48 -11.85 37.87 -12.78
CA PRO A 48 -11.61 39.24 -12.38
C PRO A 48 -10.20 39.63 -12.87
N LEU A 49 -10.11 40.65 -13.73
CA LEU A 49 -8.82 41.22 -14.08
C LEU A 49 -8.24 41.86 -12.79
N PRO A 50 -7.02 41.52 -12.37
CA PRO A 50 -6.40 42.23 -11.26
C PRO A 50 -6.20 43.69 -11.70
N LYS A 51 -6.77 44.63 -10.94
CA LYS A 51 -6.52 46.06 -11.13
C LYS A 51 -5.01 46.29 -11.00
N SER A 52 -4.38 46.76 -12.07
CA SER A 52 -3.06 47.36 -11.99
C SER A 52 -3.17 48.68 -11.22
N GLY A 53 -2.56 48.75 -10.05
CA GLY A 53 -2.48 49.97 -9.24
C GLY A 53 -2.80 49.75 -7.77
N GLN A 54 -1.93 48.99 -7.09
CA GLN A 54 -1.54 49.17 -5.69
C GLN A 54 -0.50 48.06 -5.37
N ALA A 55 0.77 48.35 -5.67
CA ALA A 55 1.86 47.77 -4.91
C ALA A 55 2.00 48.69 -3.68
N ASP A 56 1.35 48.33 -2.57
CA ASP A 56 1.36 49.17 -1.37
C ASP A 56 1.37 48.29 -0.10
N GLY A 57 2.59 48.08 0.41
CA GLY A 57 2.89 47.93 1.84
C GLY A 57 2.59 46.62 2.57
N THR A 58 1.63 45.80 2.14
CA THR A 58 1.28 44.56 2.90
C THR A 58 2.25 43.39 2.67
N SER A 59 3.27 43.57 1.84
CA SER A 59 3.99 42.46 1.23
C SER A 59 5.31 42.10 1.90
N GLU A 60 6.03 43.00 2.55
CA GLU A 60 7.39 42.69 3.06
C GLU A 60 7.42 42.49 4.57
N GLU A 61 6.82 43.40 5.34
CA GLU A 61 6.75 43.29 6.80
C GLU A 61 5.93 42.06 7.23
N SER A 62 4.84 41.74 6.52
CA SER A 62 4.08 40.49 6.75
C SER A 62 4.95 39.26 6.52
N LEU A 63 5.77 39.26 5.46
CA LEU A 63 6.69 38.16 5.17
C LEU A 63 7.79 38.06 6.24
N HIS A 64 8.33 39.19 6.70
CA HIS A 64 9.31 39.20 7.79
C HIS A 64 8.73 38.63 9.09
N LEU A 65 7.50 39.01 9.44
CA LEU A 65 6.77 38.45 10.59
C LEU A 65 6.53 36.94 10.44
N ASP A 66 6.17 36.48 9.24
CA ASP A 66 5.95 35.06 8.98
C ASP A 66 7.25 34.25 9.02
N ILE A 67 8.34 34.79 8.48
CA ILE A 67 9.69 34.20 8.59
C ILE A 67 10.08 34.11 10.07
N GLN A 68 9.84 35.15 10.87
CA GLN A 68 10.14 35.14 12.29
C GLN A 68 9.32 34.05 13.02
N LYS A 69 8.00 33.99 12.78
CA LYS A 69 7.14 32.95 13.36
C LYS A 69 7.57 31.54 12.97
N LEU A 70 7.99 31.33 11.72
CA LEU A 70 8.48 30.04 11.25
C LEU A 70 9.80 29.65 11.93
N LYS A 71 10.71 30.62 12.16
CA LYS A 71 11.94 30.39 12.92
C LYS A 71 11.64 30.03 14.38
N GLU A 72 10.74 30.77 15.03
CA GLU A 72 10.33 30.47 16.41
C GLU A 72 9.71 29.07 16.52
N LYS A 73 8.87 28.67 15.56
CA LYS A 73 8.31 27.31 15.50
C LYS A 73 9.38 26.26 15.27
N ARG A 74 10.34 26.50 14.37
CA ARG A 74 11.48 25.60 14.17
C ARG A 74 12.25 25.42 15.48
N ASP A 75 12.57 26.51 16.17
CA ASP A 75 13.35 26.47 17.42
C ASP A 75 12.60 25.73 18.54
N MET A 76 11.28 25.81 18.55
CA MET A 76 10.44 25.03 19.46
C MET A 76 10.51 23.54 19.13
N LEU A 77 10.33 23.18 17.86
CA LEU A 77 10.41 21.78 17.41
C LEU A 77 11.80 21.18 17.62
N ASP A 78 12.87 21.94 17.37
CA ASP A 78 14.25 21.49 17.60
C ASP A 78 14.51 21.19 19.09
N LYS A 79 13.90 21.97 20.00
CA LYS A 79 13.95 21.70 21.45
C LYS A 79 13.19 20.44 21.83
N GLU A 80 11.98 20.25 21.29
CA GLU A 80 11.18 19.04 21.52
C GLU A 80 11.92 17.79 20.99
N ILE A 81 12.48 17.85 19.79
CA ILE A 81 13.31 16.77 19.22
C ILE A 81 14.52 16.50 20.13
N SER A 82 15.23 17.54 20.57
CA SER A 82 16.39 17.38 21.46
C SER A 82 16.00 16.75 22.80
N GLN A 83 14.83 17.09 23.33
CA GLN A 83 14.29 16.47 24.53
C GLN A 83 14.03 14.98 24.32
N PHE A 84 13.31 14.60 23.26
CA PHE A 84 13.03 13.19 22.98
C PHE A 84 14.31 12.37 22.75
N VAL A 85 15.29 12.93 22.05
CA VAL A 85 16.59 12.28 21.86
C VAL A 85 17.33 12.12 23.19
N SER A 86 17.28 13.13 24.09
CA SER A 86 17.91 13.04 25.42
C SER A 86 17.23 12.04 26.35
N GLU A 87 15.93 11.81 26.17
CA GLU A 87 15.14 10.79 26.86
C GLU A 87 15.40 9.39 26.29
N GLY A 88 16.19 9.26 25.21
CA GLY A 88 16.59 8.00 24.60
C GLY A 88 15.62 7.50 23.54
N TYR A 89 14.71 8.34 23.03
CA TYR A 89 13.85 7.96 21.92
C TYR A 89 14.59 8.17 20.59
N SER A 90 15.19 7.11 20.06
CA SER A 90 15.73 7.08 18.70
C SER A 90 14.82 6.25 17.78
N VAL A 91 14.58 6.77 16.58
CA VAL A 91 13.82 6.04 15.53
C VAL A 91 14.58 4.79 15.08
N ASP A 92 15.91 4.84 15.08
CA ASP A 92 16.76 3.73 14.64
C ASP A 92 16.65 2.54 15.61
N GLU A 93 16.60 2.80 16.92
CA GLU A 93 16.42 1.75 17.93
C GLU A 93 15.06 1.05 17.80
N LEU A 94 14.03 1.79 17.38
CA LEU A 94 12.69 1.22 17.20
C LEU A 94 12.65 0.25 16.01
N GLU A 95 13.29 0.60 14.90
CA GLU A 95 13.37 -0.28 13.72
C GLU A 95 14.17 -1.55 14.02
N ASP A 96 15.26 -1.43 14.79
CA ASP A 96 16.05 -2.56 15.26
C ASP A 96 15.21 -3.49 16.15
N HIS A 97 14.41 -2.94 17.06
CA HIS A 97 13.50 -3.74 17.91
C HIS A 97 12.38 -4.42 17.12
N ILE A 98 11.83 -3.75 16.10
CA ILE A 98 10.83 -4.35 15.19
C ILE A 98 11.45 -5.53 14.45
N THR A 99 12.66 -5.36 13.93
CA THR A 99 13.40 -6.42 13.22
C THR A 99 13.66 -7.62 14.13
N GLN A 100 14.17 -7.39 15.34
CA GLN A 100 14.41 -8.44 16.33
C GLN A 100 13.14 -9.21 16.71
N LEU A 101 12.00 -8.52 16.81
CA LEU A 101 10.74 -9.17 17.12
C LEU A 101 10.25 -10.06 15.97
N HIS A 102 10.45 -9.64 14.72
CA HIS A 102 10.16 -10.47 13.56
C HIS A 102 11.05 -11.71 13.50
N GLU A 103 12.36 -11.54 13.70
CA GLU A 103 13.30 -12.67 13.73
C GLU A 103 12.96 -13.67 14.85
N TYR A 104 12.62 -13.17 16.04
CA TYR A 104 12.16 -14.01 17.14
C TYR A 104 10.90 -14.80 16.78
N ASN A 105 9.87 -14.13 16.24
CA ASN A 105 8.62 -14.77 15.86
C ASN A 105 8.84 -15.83 14.77
N ASP A 106 9.66 -15.54 13.76
CA ASP A 106 9.98 -16.48 12.68
C ASP A 106 10.61 -17.76 13.24
N ILE A 107 11.59 -17.62 14.14
CA ILE A 107 12.24 -18.78 14.78
C ILE A 107 11.25 -19.51 15.70
N LYS A 108 10.44 -18.78 16.48
CA LYS A 108 9.40 -19.34 17.37
C LYS A 108 8.40 -20.17 16.57
N ASP A 109 7.93 -19.67 15.44
CA ASP A 109 6.96 -20.34 14.57
C ASP A 109 7.54 -21.61 13.93
N VAL A 110 8.79 -21.56 13.47
CA VAL A 110 9.50 -22.75 12.98
C VAL A 110 9.66 -23.79 14.09
N GLY A 111 10.09 -23.36 15.29
CA GLY A 111 10.23 -24.23 16.45
C GLY A 111 8.91 -24.90 16.83
N GLN A 112 7.83 -24.12 16.90
CA GLN A 112 6.51 -24.62 17.24
C GLN A 112 5.97 -25.59 16.18
N MET A 113 6.22 -25.32 14.90
CA MET A 113 5.88 -26.23 13.81
C MET A 113 6.60 -27.58 13.95
N LEU A 114 7.90 -27.55 14.25
CA LEU A 114 8.70 -28.77 14.46
C LEU A 114 8.21 -29.55 15.68
N MET A 115 7.91 -28.86 16.77
CA MET A 115 7.36 -29.44 17.99
C MET A 115 5.99 -30.08 17.74
N GLY A 116 5.11 -29.44 16.97
CA GLY A 116 3.83 -30.01 16.57
C GLY A 116 4.00 -31.31 15.77
N LYS A 117 4.95 -31.36 14.84
CA LYS A 117 5.28 -32.59 14.10
C LYS A 117 5.84 -33.68 15.02
N LEU A 118 6.74 -33.31 15.94
CA LEU A 118 7.34 -34.24 16.90
C LEU A 118 6.30 -34.84 17.84
N ALA A 119 5.38 -34.01 18.34
CA ALA A 119 4.25 -34.42 19.18
C ALA A 119 3.39 -35.49 18.48
N VAL A 120 3.04 -35.25 17.20
CA VAL A 120 2.29 -36.22 16.39
C VAL A 120 3.02 -37.54 16.23
N ILE A 121 4.33 -37.51 15.97
CA ILE A 121 5.14 -38.73 15.80
C ILE A 121 5.22 -39.53 17.11
N ARG A 122 5.37 -38.85 18.24
CA ARG A 122 5.45 -39.48 19.57
C ARG A 122 4.09 -39.85 20.16
N GLY A 123 3.00 -39.35 19.59
CA GLY A 123 1.65 -39.55 20.14
C GLY A 123 1.42 -38.82 21.45
N VAL A 124 2.20 -37.78 21.75
CA VAL A 124 2.07 -36.94 22.95
C VAL A 124 1.51 -35.58 22.57
N THR A 125 1.06 -34.80 23.54
CA THR A 125 0.65 -33.43 23.31
C THR A 125 1.86 -32.50 23.26
N THR A 126 1.76 -31.39 22.52
CA THR A 126 2.85 -30.42 22.42
C THR A 126 3.25 -29.87 23.80
N LYS A 127 2.29 -29.74 24.74
CA LYS A 127 2.52 -29.25 26.11
C LYS A 127 3.43 -30.19 26.92
N GLU A 128 3.33 -31.50 26.70
CA GLU A 128 4.14 -32.49 27.41
C GLU A 128 5.61 -32.45 26.96
N LEU A 129 5.88 -31.96 25.75
CA LEU A 129 7.24 -31.82 25.23
C LEU A 129 7.96 -30.57 25.74
N TYR A 130 7.23 -29.51 26.13
CA TYR A 130 7.84 -28.25 26.58
C TYR A 130 8.91 -28.40 27.67
N PRO A 131 8.68 -29.16 28.77
CA PRO A 131 9.70 -29.36 29.80
C PRO A 131 10.92 -30.15 29.31
N GLU A 132 10.80 -31.00 28.28
CA GLU A 132 11.95 -31.73 27.71
C GLU A 132 12.92 -30.80 26.98
N PHE A 133 12.41 -29.70 26.42
CA PHE A 133 13.19 -28.69 25.68
C PHE A 133 13.45 -27.42 26.51
N GLY A 134 13.11 -27.42 27.80
CA GLY A 134 13.32 -26.28 28.70
C GLY A 134 12.43 -25.07 28.39
N LEU A 135 11.25 -25.29 27.82
CA LEU A 135 10.27 -24.24 27.46
C LEU A 135 9.22 -24.07 28.56
N ASP A 136 8.81 -22.83 28.82
CA ASP A 136 7.62 -22.51 29.62
C ASP A 136 6.42 -22.20 28.72
N MET A 137 5.21 -22.46 29.20
CA MET A 137 3.96 -22.08 28.52
C MET A 137 3.70 -20.56 28.54
N ASN A 138 4.47 -19.81 29.32
CA ASN A 138 4.30 -18.36 29.50
C ASN A 138 5.22 -17.51 28.59
N ASP A 139 6.05 -18.15 27.74
CA ASP A 139 6.98 -17.49 26.78
C ASP A 139 6.36 -17.20 25.38
#